data_AF-A0A843A432-F1
#
_entry.id   AF-A0A843A432-F1
#
_cell.length_a   1.000
_cell.length_b   1.000
_cell.length_c   1.000
_cell.angle_alpha   90.00
_cell.angle_beta   90.00
_cell.angle_gamma   90.00
#
_symmetry.space_group_name_H-M   'P 1'
#
loop_
_entity.id
_entity.type
_entity.pdbx_description
1 polymer ?
#
loop_
_entity_poly.entity_id
_entity_poly.type
_entity_poly.pdbx_seq_one_letter_code
_entity_poly.pdbx_strand_id
1 'polypeptide(L)'
;MGRTVPTFRMVIESFGWEWNDFKRALRNIDQDAFDELINHARKHAAAGSNISNPNPFEPIVMSILVEHEKTLRMLREYVEREHP
;
A
#
# COMPACT_ATOMS: atom_id res chain seq x y z
N MET A 1 25.47 20.79 -1.34
CA MET A 1 24.38 20.71 -0.35
C MET A 1 23.77 19.32 -0.46
N GLY A 2 23.84 18.53 0.61
CA GLY A 2 23.48 17.11 0.60
C GLY A 2 22.02 16.91 0.24
N ARG A 3 21.73 15.98 -0.67
CA ARG A 3 20.37 15.59 -1.02
C ARG A 3 19.72 14.97 0.23
N THR A 4 18.66 15.59 0.74
CA THR A 4 17.83 15.00 1.80
C THR A 4 17.35 13.63 1.35
N VAL A 5 17.55 12.61 2.18
CA VAL A 5 17.01 11.26 1.92
C VAL A 5 15.48 11.37 1.98
N PRO A 6 14.74 10.94 0.93
CA PRO A 6 13.29 11.01 0.93
C PRO A 6 12.74 10.15 2.07
N THR A 7 11.74 10.66 2.78
CA THR A 7 11.02 9.86 3.77
C THR A 7 10.26 8.75 3.07
N PHE A 8 9.98 7.64 3.77
CA PHE A 8 9.23 6.54 3.18
C PHE A 8 7.82 6.98 2.71
N ARG A 9 7.19 7.96 3.37
CA ARG A 9 5.95 8.57 2.87
C ARG A 9 6.13 9.24 1.50
N MET A 10 7.21 10.01 1.30
CA MET A 10 7.51 10.61 0.00
C MET A 10 7.75 9.55 -1.08
N VAL A 11 8.38 8.44 -0.70
CA VAL A 11 8.61 7.29 -1.58
C VAL A 11 7.28 6.64 -2.00
N ILE A 12 6.34 6.45 -1.07
CA ILE A 12 4.99 5.95 -1.37
C ILE A 12 4.25 6.88 -2.33
N GLU A 13 4.31 8.19 -2.10
CA GLU A 13 3.68 9.15 -3.01
C GLU A 13 4.30 9.06 -4.41
N SER A 14 5.64 9.07 -4.52
CA SER A 14 6.34 8.93 -5.80
C SER A 14 5.91 7.67 -6.55
N PHE A 15 5.81 6.54 -5.84
CA PHE A 15 5.33 5.28 -6.39
C PHE A 15 3.90 5.42 -6.97
N GLY A 16 2.98 6.05 -6.22
CA GLY A 16 1.63 6.31 -6.72
C GLY A 16 1.59 7.20 -7.97
N TRP A 17 2.46 8.22 -8.03
CA TRP A 17 2.60 9.09 -9.19
C TRP A 17 3.15 8.36 -10.41
N GLU A 18 4.20 7.54 -10.23
CA GLU A 18 4.82 6.73 -11.29
C GLU A 18 3.83 5.73 -11.91
N TRP A 19 2.88 5.24 -11.12
CA TRP A 19 1.87 4.28 -11.56
C TRP A 19 0.55 4.93 -12.03
N ASN A 20 0.50 6.26 -12.15
CA ASN A 20 -0.73 6.95 -12.51
C ASN A 20 -1.24 6.59 -13.91
N ASP A 21 -0.35 6.34 -14.87
CA ASP A 21 -0.74 5.91 -16.23
C ASP A 21 -1.35 4.50 -16.21
N PHE A 22 -0.79 3.61 -15.39
CA PHE A 22 -1.39 2.29 -15.13
C PHE A 22 -2.78 2.45 -14.50
N LYS A 23 -2.91 3.27 -13.46
CA LYS A 23 -4.21 3.56 -12.83
C LYS A 23 -5.22 4.08 -13.84
N ARG A 24 -4.86 5.05 -14.68
CA ARG A 24 -5.75 5.64 -15.70
C ARG A 24 -6.26 4.62 -16.73
N ALA A 25 -5.51 3.55 -16.98
CA ALA A 25 -5.92 2.47 -17.88
C ALA A 25 -6.92 1.49 -17.23
N LEU A 26 -7.09 1.52 -15.91
CA LEU A 26 -8.04 0.69 -15.17
C LEU A 26 -9.48 1.19 -15.30
N ARG A 27 -10.46 0.32 -15.07
CA ARG A 27 -11.88 0.70 -14.92
C ARG A 27 -12.05 1.51 -13.62
N ASN A 28 -13.10 2.32 -13.51
CA ASN A 28 -13.33 3.16 -12.32
C ASN A 28 -13.25 2.38 -10.99
N ILE A 29 -13.88 1.21 -10.90
CA ILE A 29 -13.83 0.37 -9.69
C ILE A 29 -12.42 -0.10 -9.33
N ASP A 30 -11.60 -0.36 -10.34
CA ASP A 30 -10.21 -0.80 -10.18
C ASP A 30 -9.29 0.40 -9.88
N GLN A 31 -9.64 1.61 -10.31
CA GLN A 31 -8.95 2.84 -9.93
C GLN A 31 -9.14 3.14 -8.44
N ASP A 32 -10.37 3.02 -7.94
CA ASP A 32 -10.68 3.19 -6.53
C ASP A 32 -9.93 2.14 -5.68
N ALA A 33 -9.92 0.88 -6.15
CA ALA A 33 -9.13 -0.18 -5.52
C ALA A 33 -7.63 0.14 -5.48
N PHE A 34 -7.07 0.66 -6.59
CA PHE A 34 -5.67 1.07 -6.63
C PHE A 34 -5.35 2.18 -5.63
N ASP A 35 -6.21 3.20 -5.52
CA ASP A 35 -6.03 4.28 -4.54
C ASP A 35 -6.04 3.75 -3.10
N GLU A 36 -6.86 2.73 -2.81
CA GLU A 36 -6.83 2.02 -1.53
C GLU A 36 -5.52 1.25 -1.28
N LEU A 37 -4.88 0.68 -2.31
CA LEU A 37 -3.55 0.07 -2.16
C LEU A 37 -2.52 1.10 -1.69
N ILE A 38 -2.55 2.31 -2.25
CA ILE A 38 -1.65 3.39 -1.82
C ILE A 38 -1.96 3.80 -0.38
N ASN A 39 -3.24 3.83 0.01
CA ASN A 39 -3.65 4.06 1.40
C ASN A 39 -3.13 2.96 2.35
N HIS A 40 -3.17 1.70 1.93
CA HIS A 40 -2.58 0.59 2.71
C HIS A 40 -1.08 0.78 2.92
N ALA A 41 -0.33 1.16 1.88
CA ALA A 41 1.09 1.47 2.01
C ALA A 41 1.35 2.62 3.02
N ARG A 42 0.54 3.69 2.98
CA ARG A 42 0.65 4.83 3.92
C ARG A 42 0.46 4.43 5.38
N LYS A 43 -0.42 3.47 5.69
CA LYS A 43 -0.67 3.00 7.06
C LYS A 43 0.57 2.39 7.73
N HIS A 44 1.50 1.86 6.94
CA HIS A 44 2.73 1.24 7.41
C HIS A 44 3.97 2.11 7.20
N ALA A 45 3.78 3.43 7.00
CA ALA A 45 4.89 4.30 6.66
C ALA A 45 6.01 4.31 7.72
N ALA A 46 5.65 4.16 9.00
CA ALA A 46 6.61 4.05 10.11
C ALA A 46 7.41 2.73 10.05
N ALA A 47 6.75 1.61 9.75
CA ALA A 47 7.41 0.31 9.64
C ALA A 47 8.36 0.27 8.42
N GLY A 48 7.92 0.79 7.28
CA GLY A 48 8.75 0.87 6.06
C GLY A 48 9.95 1.80 6.21
N SER A 49 9.85 2.86 7.04
CA SER A 49 10.97 3.76 7.33
C SER A 49 12.13 3.09 8.08
N ASN A 50 11.89 1.96 8.73
CA ASN A 50 12.93 1.21 9.46
C ASN A 50 13.72 0.25 8.56
N ILE A 51 13.30 0.06 7.30
CA ILE A 51 13.93 -0.88 6.38
C ILE A 51 14.94 -0.11 5.53
N SER A 52 16.22 -0.46 5.67
CA SER A 52 17.24 -0.05 4.70
C SER A 52 17.10 -0.93 3.46
N ASN A 53 16.22 -0.54 2.53
CA ASN A 53 15.98 -1.27 1.29
C ASN A 53 16.46 -0.44 0.09
N PRO A 54 17.29 -0.99 -0.81
CA PRO A 54 17.60 -0.32 -2.08
C PRO A 54 16.39 -0.23 -3.03
N ASN A 55 15.40 -1.13 -2.88
CA ASN A 55 14.20 -1.16 -3.69
C ASN A 55 12.97 -0.71 -2.88
N PRO A 56 12.37 0.46 -3.17
CA PRO A 56 11.20 0.93 -2.44
C PRO A 56 9.93 0.10 -2.71
N PHE A 57 9.89 -0.68 -3.78
CA PHE A 57 8.73 -1.51 -4.13
C PHE A 57 8.44 -2.58 -3.07
N GLU A 58 9.47 -3.25 -2.55
CA GLU A 58 9.32 -4.34 -1.59
C GLU A 58 8.59 -3.94 -0.30
N PRO A 59 9.02 -2.89 0.43
CA PRO A 59 8.31 -2.46 1.64
C PRO A 59 6.91 -1.89 1.34
N ILE A 60 6.69 -1.29 0.17
CA ILE A 60 5.35 -0.81 -0.25
C ILE A 60 4.40 -2.00 -0.45
N VAL A 61 4.81 -3.00 -1.24
CA VAL A 61 4.00 -4.19 -1.49
C VAL A 61 3.77 -4.97 -0.22
N MET A 62 4.79 -5.12 0.64
CA MET A 62 4.61 -5.79 1.92
C MET A 62 3.57 -5.08 2.79
N SER A 63 3.60 -3.74 2.83
CA SER A 63 2.60 -2.95 3.55
C SER A 63 1.18 -3.17 3.04
N ILE A 64 1.02 -3.27 1.72
CA ILE A 64 -0.27 -3.58 1.06
C ILE A 64 -0.75 -4.99 1.48
N LEU A 65 0.13 -5.99 1.39
CA LEU A 65 -0.21 -7.37 1.72
C LEU A 65 -0.61 -7.55 3.18
N VAL A 66 0.03 -6.83 4.11
CA VAL A 66 -0.33 -6.85 5.54
C VAL A 66 -1.76 -6.33 5.75
N GLU A 67 -2.13 -5.22 5.13
CA GLU A 67 -3.51 -4.70 5.24
C GLU A 67 -4.53 -5.62 4.57
N HIS A 68 -4.20 -6.21 3.43
CA HIS A 68 -5.06 -7.22 2.80
C HIS A 68 -5.26 -8.45 3.68
N GLU A 69 -4.20 -8.99 4.30
CA GLU A 69 -4.31 -10.14 5.20
C GLU A 69 -5.17 -9.80 6.44
N LYS A 70 -5.06 -8.58 6.97
CA LYS A 70 -5.95 -8.11 8.05
C LYS A 70 -7.40 -8.06 7.59
N THR A 71 -7.67 -7.50 6.41
CA THR A 71 -9.02 -7.45 5.84
C THR A 71 -9.59 -8.84 5.60
N LEU A 72 -8.80 -9.77 5.05
CA LEU A 72 -9.21 -11.16 4.85
C LEU A 72 -9.55 -11.85 6.17
N ARG A 73 -8.77 -11.64 7.23
CA ARG A 73 -9.09 -12.18 8.57
C ARG A 73 -10.41 -11.63 9.10
N MET A 74 -10.61 -10.32 9.02
CA MET A 74 -11.87 -9.69 9.46
C MET A 74 -13.08 -10.23 8.68
N LEU A 75 -12.94 -10.42 7.37
CA LEU A 75 -14.01 -10.97 6.53
C LEU A 75 -14.29 -12.44 6.86
N ARG A 76 -13.26 -13.26 7.12
CA ARG A 76 -13.43 -14.66 7.54
C ARG A 76 -14.16 -14.74 8.88
N GLU A 77 -13.73 -13.95 9.87
CA GLU A 77 -14.39 -13.88 11.18
C GLU A 77 -15.85 -13.41 11.07
N TYR A 78 -16.14 -12.47 10.17
CA TYR A 78 -17.50 -12.01 9.92
C TYR A 78 -18.38 -13.12 9.34
N VAL A 79 -17.90 -13.82 8.31
CA VAL A 79 -18.63 -14.94 7.69
C VAL A 79 -18.87 -16.07 8.69
N GLU A 80 -17.87 -16.42 9.51
CA GLU A 80 -18.01 -17.46 10.56
C GLU A 80 -19.04 -17.09 11.64
N ARG A 81 -19.21 -15.79 11.95
CA ARG A 81 -20.20 -15.32 12.93
C ARG A 81 -21.63 -15.31 12.39
N GLU A 82 -21.80 -14.94 11.11
CA GLU A 82 -23.13 -14.81 10.48
C GLU A 82 -23.66 -16.16 9.94
N HIS A 83 -22.77 -17.15 9.76
CA HIS A 83 -23.11 -18.51 9.31
C HIS A 83 -22.44 -19.59 10.18
N PRO A 84 -22.90 -19.78 11.44
CA PRO A 84 -22.35 -20.78 12.36
C PRO A 84 -22.66 -22.23 11.94
#